data_AF-A0AAV5Z2H2-F1
#
_entry.id   AF-A0AAV5Z2H2-F1
#
_cell.length_a   1.000
_cell.length_b   1.000
_cell.length_c   1.000
_cell.angle_alpha   90.00
_cell.angle_beta   90.00
_cell.angle_gamma   90.00
#
_symmetry.space_group_name_H-M   'P 1'
#
loop_
_entity.id
_entity.type
_entity.pdbx_description
1 polymer ?
#
loop_
_entity_poly.entity_id
_entity_poly.type
_entity_poly.pdbx_seq_one_letter_code
_entity_poly.pdbx_strand_id
1 'polypeptide(L)'
;HGRDGLQRVIERLQGFEIAAGAWERDVLPARVAGYQPGWLDELCLSGEVTWGRLGLRESTRHAGRRLSPTVPMALLLRRDLGWLLDARPESDGAAETSARPSGPAHDALAYLTLRGASFADDIAAGVRRLRIEVEEALCELVTAGLVTGDGFAGLRSLMHSEKRRRPRPGRPAAPRPSPGTGRWARLVPPAAPAADDIVEGRARQYVRRYGVVFRDLLQREPGLPAWRDLLRVYRRLEMRGELRGGRIVGGFVGEQFAAPEALESLRALRREQGGGQTVRVSAVDPLNLVGIITPGPRVPAVLGHHVEYRDGVPIPEEPRGRRVRATPRKRR
;
A
#
# COMPACT_ATOMS: atom_id res chain seq x y z
N HIS A 1 -16.14 4.66 12.23
CA HIS A 1 -15.46 3.62 13.04
C HIS A 1 -15.77 2.24 12.47
N GLY A 2 -15.10 1.19 12.97
CA GLY A 2 -15.37 -0.19 12.55
C GLY A 2 -15.05 -0.46 11.08
N ARG A 3 -15.71 -1.49 10.54
CA ARG A 3 -15.53 -2.02 9.18
C ARG A 3 -15.79 -0.99 8.07
N ASP A 4 -16.90 -0.26 8.14
CA ASP A 4 -17.23 0.79 7.15
C ASP A 4 -16.26 1.98 7.20
N GLY A 5 -15.70 2.25 8.39
CA GLY A 5 -14.62 3.23 8.55
C GLY A 5 -13.35 2.77 7.85
N LEU A 6 -13.01 1.49 8.00
CA LEU A 6 -11.85 0.88 7.35
C LEU A 6 -11.98 0.87 5.83
N GLN A 7 -13.15 0.50 5.29
CA GLN A 7 -13.38 0.51 3.85
C GLN A 7 -13.19 1.90 3.25
N ARG A 8 -13.72 2.95 3.89
CA ARG A 8 -13.51 4.35 3.45
C ARG A 8 -12.05 4.79 3.50
N VAL A 9 -11.30 4.31 4.50
CA VAL A 9 -9.86 4.57 4.59
C VAL A 9 -9.11 3.86 3.47
N ILE A 10 -9.44 2.61 3.17
CA ILE A 10 -8.87 1.85 2.05
C ILE A 10 -9.20 2.52 0.72
N GLU A 11 -10.45 2.93 0.53
CA GLU A 11 -10.90 3.66 -0.66
C GLU A 11 -10.10 4.95 -0.89
N ARG A 12 -9.67 5.62 0.17
CA ARG A 12 -8.81 6.82 0.07
C ARG A 12 -7.34 6.47 -0.23
N LEU A 13 -6.85 5.33 0.27
CA LEU A 13 -5.44 4.94 0.17
C LEU A 13 -5.13 4.01 -1.01
N GLN A 14 -6.13 3.38 -1.61
CA GLN A 14 -5.95 2.40 -2.69
C GLN A 14 -5.17 2.99 -3.86
N GLY A 15 -4.36 2.18 -4.52
CA GLY A 15 -3.46 2.66 -5.57
C GLY A 15 -2.08 3.11 -5.06
N PHE A 16 -1.88 3.24 -3.74
CA PHE A 16 -0.58 3.57 -3.16
C PHE A 16 0.07 2.33 -2.53
N GLU A 17 1.31 2.04 -2.91
CA GLU A 17 2.05 0.89 -2.38
C GLU A 17 2.78 1.26 -1.09
N ILE A 18 2.46 0.57 0.00
CA ILE A 18 3.06 0.75 1.32
C ILE A 18 3.73 -0.56 1.71
N ALA A 19 4.84 -0.51 2.44
CA ALA A 19 5.44 -1.70 3.04
C ALA A 19 4.37 -2.56 3.75
N ALA A 20 4.27 -3.84 3.39
CA ALA A 20 3.23 -4.76 3.85
C ALA A 20 3.05 -4.73 5.37
N GLY A 21 4.15 -4.68 6.13
CA GLY A 21 4.14 -4.67 7.58
C GLY A 21 3.73 -3.34 8.22
N ALA A 22 3.64 -2.25 7.45
CA ALA A 22 3.19 -0.95 7.95
C ALA A 22 1.68 -0.76 7.87
N TRP A 23 0.95 -1.51 7.02
CA TRP A 23 -0.51 -1.37 6.88
C TRP A 23 -1.22 -1.52 8.23
N GLU A 24 -1.05 -2.67 8.89
CA GLU A 24 -1.73 -2.97 10.15
C GLU A 24 -1.00 -2.42 11.39
N ARG A 25 0.26 -2.00 11.25
CA ARG A 25 1.07 -1.48 12.37
C ARG A 25 0.98 0.03 12.53
N ASP A 26 1.07 0.76 11.41
CA ASP A 26 1.25 2.21 11.43
C ASP A 26 0.12 2.95 10.68
N VAL A 27 -0.31 2.45 9.51
CA VAL A 27 -1.15 3.23 8.58
C VAL A 27 -2.65 3.14 8.89
N LEU A 28 -3.19 1.92 9.06
CA LEU A 28 -4.61 1.71 9.37
C LEU A 28 -4.93 2.12 10.81
N PRO A 29 -4.14 1.77 11.85
CA PRO A 29 -4.41 2.20 13.22
C PRO A 29 -4.39 3.73 13.39
N ALA A 30 -3.57 4.45 12.62
CA ALA A 30 -3.53 5.91 12.65
C ALA A 30 -4.80 6.58 12.07
N ARG A 31 -5.62 5.85 11.30
CA ARG A 31 -6.82 6.38 10.63
C ARG A 31 -8.13 5.78 11.12
N VAL A 32 -8.08 4.60 11.72
CA VAL A 32 -9.25 3.88 12.22
C VAL A 32 -9.06 3.62 13.71
N ALA A 33 -9.77 4.40 14.54
CA ALA A 33 -9.73 4.23 15.99
C ALA A 33 -10.17 2.80 16.36
N GLY A 34 -9.35 2.14 17.18
CA GLY A 34 -9.60 0.76 17.62
C GLY A 34 -9.46 -0.29 16.52
N TYR A 35 -8.68 -0.03 15.46
CA TYR A 35 -8.45 -0.97 14.35
C TYR A 35 -8.19 -2.41 14.85
N GLN A 36 -8.91 -3.37 14.26
CA GLN A 36 -8.70 -4.80 14.47
C GLN A 36 -8.38 -5.50 13.14
N PRO A 37 -7.35 -6.36 13.09
CA PRO A 37 -7.00 -7.13 11.88
C PRO A 37 -8.15 -7.95 11.27
N GLY A 38 -9.09 -8.41 12.11
CA GLY A 38 -10.27 -9.16 11.66
C GLY A 38 -11.16 -8.38 10.71
N TRP A 39 -11.25 -7.06 10.83
CA TRP A 39 -12.07 -6.24 9.92
C TRP A 39 -11.50 -6.22 8.50
N LEU A 40 -10.18 -6.25 8.35
CA LEU A 40 -9.55 -6.34 7.05
C LEU A 40 -9.74 -7.72 6.43
N ASP A 41 -9.62 -8.79 7.24
CA ASP A 41 -9.90 -10.15 6.79
C ASP A 41 -11.36 -10.30 6.33
N GLU A 42 -12.32 -9.76 7.08
CA GLU A 42 -13.74 -9.76 6.70
C GLU A 42 -14.01 -9.01 5.39
N LEU A 43 -13.36 -7.86 5.16
CA LEU A 43 -13.47 -7.12 3.90
C LEU A 43 -12.85 -7.87 2.70
N CYS A 44 -11.78 -8.62 2.94
CA CYS A 44 -11.18 -9.47 1.92
C CYS A 44 -12.07 -10.68 1.61
N LEU A 45 -12.58 -11.36 2.65
CA LEU A 45 -13.45 -12.52 2.52
C LEU A 45 -14.81 -12.17 1.89
N SER A 46 -15.34 -10.97 2.13
CA SER A 46 -16.55 -10.49 1.46
C SER A 46 -16.34 -10.14 -0.02
N GLY A 47 -15.10 -10.12 -0.49
CA GLY A 47 -14.74 -9.73 -1.85
C GLY A 47 -14.84 -8.23 -2.10
N GLU A 48 -14.91 -7.39 -1.07
CA GLU A 48 -14.95 -5.93 -1.22
C GLU A 48 -13.55 -5.36 -1.40
N VAL A 49 -12.57 -5.91 -0.69
CA VAL A 49 -11.16 -5.51 -0.72
C VAL A 49 -10.32 -6.67 -1.23
N THR A 50 -9.29 -6.36 -2.01
CA THR A 50 -8.18 -7.27 -2.26
C THR A 50 -6.87 -6.55 -1.95
N TRP A 51 -5.78 -7.28 -1.96
CA TRP A 51 -4.45 -6.74 -1.76
C TRP A 51 -3.51 -7.26 -2.84
N GLY A 52 -2.45 -6.51 -3.11
CA GLY A 52 -1.50 -6.91 -4.14
C GLY A 52 -0.48 -5.82 -4.44
N ARG A 53 0.47 -6.15 -5.31
CA ARG A 53 1.45 -5.20 -5.80
C ARG A 53 1.00 -4.70 -7.17
N LEU A 54 1.04 -3.38 -7.36
CA LEU A 54 0.60 -2.69 -8.58
C LEU A 54 1.76 -2.46 -9.55
N GLY A 55 2.99 -2.28 -9.03
CA GLY A 55 4.17 -2.02 -9.84
C GLY A 55 5.06 -3.25 -9.99
N LEU A 56 5.16 -3.79 -11.22
CA LEU A 56 6.25 -4.67 -11.60
C LEU A 56 7.54 -3.86 -11.74
N ARG A 57 8.50 -4.07 -10.84
CA ARG A 57 9.86 -3.55 -10.99
C ARG A 57 10.90 -4.61 -10.64
N GLU A 58 11.81 -4.77 -11.59
CA GLU A 58 13.06 -5.52 -11.70
C GLU A 58 13.46 -6.49 -10.57
N SER A 59 13.72 -7.73 -11.00
CA SER A 59 14.60 -8.70 -10.35
C SER A 59 14.25 -9.06 -8.89
N THR A 60 13.26 -9.92 -8.69
CA THR A 60 13.18 -10.79 -7.50
C THR A 60 14.20 -11.92 -7.59
N ARG A 61 15.49 -11.60 -7.77
CA ARG A 61 16.57 -12.61 -7.69
C ARG A 61 16.68 -13.27 -6.30
N HIS A 62 15.98 -12.72 -5.31
CA HIS A 62 15.98 -13.20 -3.93
C HIS A 62 14.59 -13.07 -3.29
N ALA A 63 13.56 -13.66 -3.89
CA ALA A 63 12.41 -14.04 -3.08
C ALA A 63 12.90 -15.12 -2.10
N GLY A 64 13.32 -14.68 -0.91
CA GLY A 64 13.67 -15.60 0.16
C GLY A 64 12.47 -16.45 0.54
N ARG A 65 12.70 -17.46 1.37
CA ARG A 65 11.67 -18.37 1.91
C ARG A 65 10.53 -17.70 2.70
N ARG A 66 10.59 -16.38 2.87
CA ARG A 66 9.64 -15.55 3.61
C ARG A 66 9.40 -14.26 2.86
N LEU A 67 8.17 -13.77 2.92
CA LEU A 67 7.85 -12.45 2.44
C LEU A 67 8.43 -11.40 3.40
N SER A 68 9.24 -10.47 2.89
CA SER A 68 9.73 -9.37 3.71
C SER A 68 8.58 -8.43 4.07
N PRO A 69 8.48 -7.93 5.32
CA PRO A 69 7.50 -6.90 5.69
C PRO A 69 7.71 -5.57 4.94
N THR A 70 8.86 -5.39 4.28
CA THR A 70 9.17 -4.22 3.47
C THR A 70 8.67 -4.33 2.04
N VAL A 71 8.12 -5.48 1.60
CA VAL A 71 7.58 -5.61 0.25
C VAL A 71 6.43 -4.61 0.08
N PRO A 72 6.45 -3.75 -0.96
CA PRO A 72 5.39 -2.79 -1.21
C PRO A 72 4.10 -3.52 -1.59
N MET A 73 3.02 -3.21 -0.90
CA MET A 73 1.68 -3.78 -1.09
C MET A 73 0.65 -2.66 -1.08
N ALA A 74 -0.33 -2.76 -1.95
CA ALA A 74 -1.50 -1.90 -1.97
C ALA A 74 -2.73 -2.69 -1.48
N LEU A 75 -3.62 -2.00 -0.78
CA LEU A 75 -4.99 -2.45 -0.55
C LEU A 75 -5.87 -1.82 -1.63
N LEU A 76 -6.77 -2.60 -2.22
CA LEU A 76 -7.52 -2.22 -3.42
C LEU A 76 -8.98 -2.58 -3.22
N LEU A 77 -9.90 -1.73 -3.67
CA LEU A 77 -11.29 -2.14 -3.78
C LEU A 77 -11.48 -3.00 -5.02
N ARG A 78 -12.20 -4.10 -4.88
CA ARG A 78 -12.37 -5.07 -5.97
C ARG A 78 -13.09 -4.46 -7.18
N ARG A 79 -14.03 -3.54 -6.93
CA ARG A 79 -14.73 -2.75 -7.95
C ARG A 79 -13.82 -1.84 -8.78
N ASP A 80 -12.68 -1.46 -8.22
CA ASP A 80 -11.75 -0.48 -8.81
C ASP A 80 -10.54 -1.15 -9.47
N LEU A 81 -10.46 -2.49 -9.45
CA LEU A 81 -9.32 -3.24 -9.99
C LEU A 81 -9.07 -2.98 -11.47
N GLY A 82 -10.12 -2.72 -12.25
CA GLY A 82 -10.01 -2.45 -13.68
C GLY A 82 -9.01 -1.34 -13.96
N TRP A 83 -9.18 -0.17 -13.33
CA TRP A 83 -8.33 1.00 -13.56
C TRP A 83 -7.09 1.06 -12.64
N LEU A 84 -7.08 0.30 -11.53
CA LEU A 84 -5.94 0.25 -10.60
C LEU A 84 -4.81 -0.67 -11.11
N LEU A 85 -5.16 -1.86 -11.61
CA LEU A 85 -4.19 -2.77 -12.19
C LEU A 85 -3.89 -2.31 -13.60
N ASP A 86 -2.72 -1.68 -13.76
CA ASP A 86 -2.22 -1.34 -15.08
C ASP A 86 -1.96 -2.64 -15.84
N ALA A 87 -2.87 -3.02 -16.73
CA ALA A 87 -2.57 -3.98 -17.78
C ALA A 87 -1.66 -3.30 -18.80
N ARG A 88 -0.50 -2.79 -18.38
CA ARG A 88 0.50 -2.38 -19.37
C ARG A 88 0.91 -3.66 -20.10
N PRO A 89 0.60 -3.78 -21.40
CA PRO A 89 1.12 -4.88 -22.17
C PRO A 89 2.65 -4.75 -22.18
N GLU A 90 3.33 -5.89 -22.27
CA GLU A 90 4.78 -6.03 -22.31
C GLU A 90 5.46 -5.36 -23.53
N SER A 91 4.87 -4.33 -24.14
CA SER A 91 5.40 -3.68 -25.35
C SER A 91 5.80 -2.22 -25.10
N ASP A 92 7.05 -2.05 -24.69
CA ASP A 92 7.98 -1.06 -25.27
C ASP A 92 9.38 -1.37 -24.71
N GLY A 93 10.10 -2.26 -25.41
CA GLY A 93 11.57 -2.37 -25.36
C GLY A 93 12.27 -2.67 -24.03
N ALA A 94 11.56 -2.87 -22.92
CA ALA A 94 12.13 -3.13 -21.58
C ALA A 94 11.84 -4.54 -21.06
N ALA A 95 11.43 -5.46 -21.94
CA ALA A 95 11.08 -6.85 -21.62
C ALA A 95 12.30 -7.80 -21.52
N GLU A 96 13.49 -7.30 -21.21
CA GLU A 96 14.71 -8.13 -21.12
C GLU A 96 15.18 -8.41 -19.68
N THR A 97 14.59 -7.80 -18.63
CA THR A 97 15.06 -7.99 -17.23
C THR A 97 14.00 -8.50 -16.25
N SER A 98 12.82 -8.91 -16.71
CA SER A 98 11.89 -9.67 -15.87
C SER A 98 12.48 -11.07 -15.64
N ALA A 99 13.16 -11.25 -14.50
CA ALA A 99 13.68 -12.56 -14.10
C ALA A 99 12.54 -13.59 -14.19
N ARG A 100 12.76 -14.66 -14.97
CA ARG A 100 11.78 -15.73 -15.09
C ARG A 100 11.46 -16.27 -13.69
N PRO A 101 10.18 -16.52 -13.37
CA PRO A 101 9.82 -17.15 -12.11
C PRO A 101 10.60 -18.46 -11.91
N SER A 102 10.90 -18.81 -10.67
CA SER A 102 11.43 -20.13 -10.35
C SER A 102 10.51 -21.25 -10.89
N GLY A 103 11.05 -22.45 -11.12
CA GLY A 103 10.23 -23.61 -11.51
C GLY A 103 8.97 -23.80 -10.64
N PRO A 104 9.10 -23.83 -9.29
CA PRO A 104 7.92 -23.91 -8.43
C PRO A 104 6.94 -22.73 -8.58
N ALA A 105 7.42 -21.50 -8.74
CA ALA A 105 6.57 -20.33 -8.97
C ALA A 105 5.84 -20.40 -10.32
N HIS A 106 6.53 -20.86 -11.38
CA HIS A 106 5.92 -21.07 -12.68
C HIS A 106 4.81 -22.13 -12.62
N ASP A 107 5.08 -23.29 -11.99
CA ASP A 107 4.10 -24.37 -11.87
C ASP A 107 2.87 -23.91 -11.08
N ALA A 108 3.07 -23.22 -9.96
CA ALA A 108 1.99 -22.68 -9.14
C ALA A 108 1.15 -21.64 -9.91
N LEU A 109 1.80 -20.74 -10.66
CA LEU A 109 1.10 -19.75 -11.48
C LEU A 109 0.32 -20.39 -12.63
N ALA A 110 0.88 -21.42 -13.27
CA ALA A 110 0.21 -22.20 -14.31
C ALA A 110 -1.02 -22.93 -13.74
N TYR A 111 -0.89 -23.54 -12.55
CA TYR A 111 -1.99 -24.18 -11.86
C TYR A 111 -3.12 -23.20 -11.53
N LEU A 112 -2.79 -22.03 -10.97
CA LEU A 112 -3.77 -20.97 -10.67
C LEU A 112 -4.42 -20.38 -11.92
N THR A 113 -3.69 -20.35 -13.05
CA THR A 113 -4.25 -19.94 -14.34
C THR A 113 -5.32 -20.91 -14.83
N LEU A 114 -5.05 -22.22 -14.71
CA LEU A 114 -5.92 -23.26 -15.23
C LEU A 114 -7.11 -23.56 -14.30
N ARG A 115 -6.88 -23.57 -12.98
CA ARG A 115 -7.84 -24.03 -11.97
C ARG A 115 -8.51 -22.89 -11.21
N GLY A 116 -8.03 -21.66 -11.38
CA GLY A 116 -8.52 -20.50 -10.64
C GLY A 116 -8.09 -20.52 -9.17
N ALA A 117 -8.86 -19.82 -8.33
CA ALA A 117 -8.55 -19.62 -6.92
C ALA A 117 -8.49 -20.96 -6.17
N SER A 118 -7.33 -21.30 -5.60
CA SER A 118 -7.05 -22.63 -5.03
C SER A 118 -6.34 -22.54 -3.67
N PHE A 119 -6.57 -23.51 -2.77
CA PHE A 119 -5.81 -23.58 -1.53
C PHE A 119 -4.37 -24.03 -1.80
N ALA A 120 -3.43 -23.67 -0.92
CA ALA A 120 -2.02 -24.03 -1.09
C ALA A 120 -1.77 -25.55 -1.07
N ASP A 121 -2.60 -26.33 -0.35
CA ASP A 121 -2.55 -27.80 -0.39
C ASP A 121 -2.99 -28.36 -1.75
N ASP A 122 -4.04 -27.79 -2.35
CA ASP A 122 -4.52 -28.19 -3.67
C ASP A 122 -3.48 -27.89 -4.75
N ILE A 123 -2.83 -26.72 -4.66
CA ILE A 123 -1.74 -26.35 -5.56
C ILE A 123 -0.60 -27.37 -5.41
N ALA A 124 -0.15 -27.64 -4.18
CA ALA A 124 0.92 -28.59 -3.89
C ALA A 124 0.64 -30.00 -4.43
N ALA A 125 -0.57 -30.51 -4.20
CA ALA A 125 -1.01 -31.80 -4.74
C ALA A 125 -1.07 -31.77 -6.28
N GLY A 126 -1.61 -30.70 -6.86
CA GLY A 126 -1.78 -30.52 -8.30
C GLY A 126 -0.47 -30.43 -9.07
N VAL A 127 0.54 -29.73 -8.54
CA VAL A 127 1.87 -29.61 -9.16
C VAL A 127 2.87 -30.66 -8.67
N ARG A 128 2.44 -31.57 -7.79
CA ARG A 128 3.27 -32.64 -7.18
C ARG A 128 4.54 -32.09 -6.49
N ARG A 129 4.40 -31.00 -5.75
CA ARG A 129 5.47 -30.37 -4.97
C ARG A 129 5.19 -30.41 -3.47
N LEU A 130 6.23 -30.21 -2.67
CA LEU A 130 6.05 -30.06 -1.23
C LEU A 130 5.32 -28.75 -0.92
N ARG A 131 4.48 -28.76 0.11
CA ARG A 131 3.75 -27.56 0.59
C ARG A 131 4.68 -26.37 0.83
N ILE A 132 5.87 -26.62 1.37
CA ILE A 132 6.86 -25.56 1.63
C ILE A 132 7.39 -24.92 0.33
N GLU A 133 7.59 -25.70 -0.73
CA GLU A 133 8.04 -25.17 -2.03
C GLU A 133 6.95 -24.32 -2.68
N VAL A 134 5.68 -24.69 -2.50
CA VAL A 134 4.53 -23.88 -2.94
C VAL A 134 4.40 -22.59 -2.14
N GLU A 135 4.64 -22.60 -0.83
CA GLU A 135 4.64 -21.37 -0.03
C GLU A 135 5.77 -20.41 -0.41
N GLU A 136 6.94 -20.94 -0.73
CA GLU A 136 8.08 -20.19 -1.27
C GLU A 136 7.75 -19.60 -2.65
N ALA A 137 7.17 -20.40 -3.54
CA ALA A 137 6.63 -19.95 -4.82
C ALA A 137 5.60 -18.83 -4.68
N LEU A 138 4.65 -18.97 -3.76
CA LEU A 138 3.64 -17.94 -3.50
C LEU A 138 4.28 -16.66 -2.95
N CYS A 139 5.31 -16.74 -2.10
CA CYS A 139 6.07 -15.55 -1.69
C CYS A 139 6.71 -14.83 -2.89
N GLU A 140 7.32 -15.58 -3.80
CA GLU A 140 7.91 -15.05 -5.04
C GLU A 140 6.85 -14.38 -5.91
N LEU A 141 5.74 -15.07 -6.18
CA LEU A 141 4.64 -14.56 -6.99
C LEU A 141 3.96 -13.34 -6.38
N VAL A 142 3.77 -13.29 -5.05
CA VAL A 142 3.26 -12.11 -4.34
C VAL A 142 4.24 -10.95 -4.49
N THR A 143 5.54 -11.22 -4.31
CA THR A 143 6.58 -10.19 -4.48
C THR A 143 6.59 -9.68 -5.93
N ALA A 144 6.33 -10.53 -6.91
CA ALA A 144 6.19 -10.16 -8.31
C ALA A 144 4.86 -9.47 -8.63
N GLY A 145 3.88 -9.44 -7.72
CA GLY A 145 2.56 -8.86 -7.97
C GLY A 145 1.64 -9.70 -8.85
N LEU A 146 1.92 -10.99 -9.00
CA LEU A 146 1.18 -11.88 -9.91
C LEU A 146 0.02 -12.61 -9.23
N VAL A 147 0.07 -12.72 -7.90
CA VAL A 147 -0.96 -13.42 -7.11
C VAL A 147 -1.39 -12.59 -5.91
N THR A 148 -2.61 -12.89 -5.46
CA THR A 148 -3.26 -12.38 -4.26
C THR A 148 -3.91 -13.54 -3.51
N GLY A 149 -4.61 -13.28 -2.41
CA GLY A 149 -5.38 -14.28 -1.68
C GLY A 149 -6.66 -13.73 -1.04
N ASP A 150 -7.57 -14.63 -0.69
CA ASP A 150 -8.91 -14.32 -0.12
C ASP A 150 -8.87 -13.52 1.19
N GLY A 151 -7.74 -13.45 1.88
CA GLY A 151 -7.59 -12.75 3.16
C GLY A 151 -6.20 -12.17 3.36
N PHE A 152 -6.11 -11.10 4.16
CA PHE A 152 -4.82 -10.54 4.56
C PHE A 152 -4.09 -11.45 5.56
N ALA A 153 -4.82 -12.33 6.25
CA ALA A 153 -4.27 -13.39 7.09
C ALA A 153 -3.25 -14.30 6.35
N GLY A 154 -3.50 -14.63 5.07
CA GLY A 154 -2.56 -15.40 4.25
C GLY A 154 -1.23 -14.66 4.08
N LEU A 155 -1.29 -13.36 3.77
CA LEU A 155 -0.12 -12.50 3.65
C LEU A 155 0.63 -12.39 4.99
N ARG A 156 -0.09 -12.20 6.10
CA ARG A 156 0.50 -12.21 7.46
C ARG A 156 1.24 -13.50 7.74
N SER A 157 0.71 -14.64 7.34
CA SER A 157 1.34 -15.95 7.52
C SER A 157 2.66 -16.05 6.75
N LEU A 158 2.71 -15.56 5.51
CA LEU A 158 3.94 -15.54 4.70
C LEU A 158 5.03 -14.64 5.29
N MET A 159 4.62 -13.53 5.94
CA MET A 159 5.54 -12.61 6.63
C MET A 159 6.00 -13.13 7.99
N HIS A 160 5.11 -13.78 8.70
CA HIS A 160 5.32 -14.33 10.04
C HIS A 160 5.28 -15.86 10.00
N SER A 161 6.21 -16.50 9.28
CA SER A 161 6.44 -17.93 9.50
C SER A 161 7.10 -18.11 10.87
N GLU A 162 6.27 -18.34 11.88
CA GLU A 162 6.68 -18.38 13.27
C GLU A 162 7.78 -19.44 13.48
N LYS A 163 8.89 -18.97 14.06
CA LYS A 163 9.40 -19.59 15.28
C LYS A 163 8.17 -19.81 16.17
N ARG A 164 7.57 -21.01 16.14
CA ARG A 164 6.47 -21.42 17.02
C ARG A 164 6.85 -20.95 18.41
N ARG A 165 6.27 -19.84 18.88
CA ARG A 165 6.44 -19.45 20.27
C ARG A 165 5.72 -20.53 21.02
N ARG A 166 6.50 -21.44 21.64
CA ARG A 166 5.96 -22.49 22.51
C ARG A 166 4.89 -21.83 23.39
N PRO A 167 3.65 -22.36 23.41
CA PRO A 167 2.61 -21.77 24.22
C PRO A 167 3.13 -21.66 25.65
N ARG A 168 3.07 -20.45 26.22
CA ARG A 168 3.33 -20.27 27.65
C ARG A 168 2.19 -21.02 28.38
N PRO A 169 2.49 -21.94 29.30
CA PRO A 169 1.44 -22.64 30.03
C PRO A 169 0.55 -21.64 30.78
N GLY A 170 -0.77 -21.84 30.73
CA GLY A 170 -1.75 -21.11 31.55
C GLY A 170 -2.46 -19.91 30.91
N ARG A 171 -2.32 -19.63 29.61
CA ARG A 171 -3.14 -18.61 28.93
C ARG A 171 -3.97 -19.24 27.80
N PRO A 172 -5.31 -19.16 27.82
CA PRO A 172 -6.11 -19.64 26.70
C PRO A 172 -5.69 -18.88 25.44
N ALA A 173 -5.24 -19.62 24.43
CA ALA A 173 -4.99 -19.05 23.12
C ALA A 173 -6.34 -18.62 22.56
N ALA A 174 -6.54 -17.32 22.33
CA ALA A 174 -7.64 -16.87 21.49
C ALA A 174 -7.59 -17.65 20.17
N PRO A 175 -8.73 -18.04 19.56
CA PRO A 175 -8.74 -18.70 18.27
C PRO A 175 -8.10 -17.74 17.26
N ARG A 176 -6.80 -17.95 17.01
CA ARG A 176 -6.09 -17.25 15.94
C ARG A 176 -6.45 -17.99 14.66
N PRO A 177 -6.84 -17.28 13.58
CA PRO A 177 -7.03 -17.92 12.30
C PRO A 177 -5.76 -18.71 11.98
N SER A 178 -5.94 -19.99 11.62
CA SER A 178 -4.83 -20.88 11.29
C SER A 178 -3.94 -20.22 10.23
N PRO A 179 -2.60 -20.25 10.40
CA PRO A 179 -1.68 -19.78 9.37
C PRO A 179 -1.96 -20.56 8.08
N GLY A 180 -2.34 -19.86 7.01
CA GLY A 180 -2.67 -20.45 5.70
C GLY A 180 -4.17 -20.53 5.33
N THR A 181 -5.06 -19.83 6.03
CA THR A 181 -6.50 -19.85 5.68
C THR A 181 -6.80 -18.89 4.53
N GLY A 182 -7.15 -19.44 3.36
CA GLY A 182 -7.62 -18.69 2.19
C GLY A 182 -7.13 -19.29 0.88
N ARG A 183 -7.89 -19.08 -0.19
CA ARG A 183 -7.44 -19.46 -1.54
C ARG A 183 -6.49 -18.40 -2.08
N TRP A 184 -5.53 -18.85 -2.86
CA TRP A 184 -4.63 -18.02 -3.66
C TRP A 184 -5.21 -17.88 -5.06
N ALA A 185 -5.13 -16.69 -5.64
CA ALA A 185 -5.65 -16.42 -6.97
C ALA A 185 -4.69 -15.51 -7.74
N ARG A 186 -4.77 -15.54 -9.06
CA ARG A 186 -4.05 -14.57 -9.89
C ARG A 186 -4.60 -13.17 -9.66
N LEU A 187 -3.70 -12.20 -9.52
CA LEU A 187 -4.06 -10.79 -9.47
C LEU A 187 -4.18 -10.27 -10.89
N VAL A 188 -5.40 -10.29 -11.42
CA VAL A 188 -5.73 -9.79 -12.75
C VAL A 188 -6.98 -8.92 -12.67
N PRO A 189 -7.09 -7.87 -13.51
CA PRO A 189 -8.33 -7.10 -13.58
C PRO A 189 -9.46 -8.00 -14.12
N PRO A 190 -10.70 -7.81 -13.66
CA PRO A 190 -11.84 -8.62 -14.11
C PRO A 190 -12.16 -8.40 -15.60
N ALA A 191 -11.85 -7.21 -16.12
CA ALA A 191 -11.97 -6.84 -17.52
C ALA A 191 -10.86 -5.85 -17.88
N ALA A 192 -10.44 -5.82 -19.14
CA ALA A 192 -9.51 -4.82 -19.62
C ALA A 192 -10.19 -3.43 -19.60
N PRO A 193 -9.69 -2.46 -18.83
CA PRO A 193 -10.24 -1.10 -18.83
C PRO A 193 -9.92 -0.38 -20.15
N ALA A 194 -10.73 0.62 -20.52
CA ALA A 194 -10.30 1.58 -21.52
C ALA A 194 -9.18 2.47 -20.94
N ALA A 195 -8.23 2.91 -21.78
CA ALA A 195 -7.12 3.75 -21.32
C ALA A 195 -7.59 5.06 -20.65
N ASP A 196 -8.67 5.66 -21.16
CA ASP A 196 -9.27 6.86 -20.59
C ASP A 196 -9.85 6.62 -19.18
N ASP A 197 -10.44 5.44 -18.94
CA ASP A 197 -10.96 5.05 -17.63
C ASP A 197 -9.84 4.88 -16.60
N ILE A 198 -8.66 4.39 -17.03
CA ILE A 198 -7.48 4.28 -16.16
C ILE A 198 -7.06 5.67 -15.67
N VAL A 199 -6.91 6.62 -16.60
CA VAL A 199 -6.46 7.97 -16.27
C VAL A 199 -7.48 8.71 -15.42
N GLU A 200 -8.78 8.61 -15.75
CA GLU A 200 -9.83 9.24 -14.96
C GLU A 200 -9.94 8.63 -13.56
N GLY A 201 -9.89 7.30 -13.43
CA GLY A 201 -9.88 6.60 -12.14
C GLY A 201 -8.71 7.05 -11.24
N ARG A 202 -7.48 7.08 -11.79
CA ARG A 202 -6.29 7.57 -11.07
C ARG A 202 -6.41 9.04 -10.67
N ALA A 203 -6.88 9.90 -11.58
CA ALA A 203 -7.09 11.31 -11.31
C ALA A 203 -8.06 11.54 -10.13
N ARG A 204 -9.20 10.84 -10.14
CA ARG A 204 -10.18 10.88 -9.04
C ARG A 204 -9.60 10.34 -7.74
N GLN A 205 -8.78 9.28 -7.80
CA GLN A 205 -8.10 8.72 -6.63
C GLN A 205 -7.14 9.72 -5.98
N TYR A 206 -6.37 10.47 -6.78
CA TYR A 206 -5.44 11.48 -6.25
C TYR A 206 -6.17 12.63 -5.56
N VAL A 207 -7.27 13.12 -6.15
CA VAL A 207 -8.12 14.12 -5.51
C VAL A 207 -8.69 13.59 -4.20
N ARG A 208 -9.23 12.37 -4.19
CA ARG A 208 -9.79 11.75 -2.99
C ARG A 208 -8.74 11.60 -1.88
N ARG A 209 -7.50 11.26 -2.23
CA ARG A 209 -6.41 11.04 -1.27
C ARG A 209 -5.90 12.33 -0.65
N TYR A 210 -5.65 13.34 -1.47
CA TYR A 210 -4.96 14.56 -1.05
C TYR A 210 -5.88 15.78 -0.85
N GLY A 211 -7.08 15.77 -1.44
CA GLY A 211 -8.01 16.90 -1.46
C GLY A 211 -7.60 18.01 -2.44
N VAL A 212 -6.31 18.35 -2.47
CA VAL A 212 -5.69 19.29 -3.43
C VAL A 212 -4.66 18.53 -4.25
N VAL A 213 -4.60 18.78 -5.56
CA VAL A 213 -3.70 18.09 -6.49
C VAL A 213 -2.98 19.10 -7.38
N PHE A 214 -1.66 18.89 -7.50
CA PHE A 214 -0.77 19.60 -8.41
C PHE A 214 0.41 18.68 -8.75
N ARG A 215 1.15 18.99 -9.81
CA ARG A 215 2.18 18.10 -10.38
C ARG A 215 3.19 17.58 -9.35
N ASP A 216 3.76 18.48 -8.54
CA ASP A 216 4.84 18.11 -7.61
C ASP A 216 4.36 17.25 -6.44
N LEU A 217 3.09 17.36 -6.05
CA LEU A 217 2.51 16.54 -4.99
C LEU A 217 2.55 15.05 -5.32
N LEU A 218 2.36 14.72 -6.60
CA LEU A 218 2.21 13.33 -7.06
C LEU A 218 3.54 12.62 -7.29
N GLN A 219 4.68 13.24 -6.97
CA GLN A 219 6.01 12.67 -7.23
C GLN A 219 6.26 11.30 -6.56
N ARG A 220 5.51 10.96 -5.50
CA ARG A 220 5.60 9.66 -4.81
C ARG A 220 4.59 8.62 -5.29
N GLU A 221 3.68 8.99 -6.19
CA GLU A 221 2.66 8.07 -6.69
C GLU A 221 3.26 7.01 -7.61
N PRO A 222 3.01 5.71 -7.36
CA PRO A 222 3.43 4.66 -8.27
C PRO A 222 2.62 4.72 -9.56
N GLY A 223 3.27 4.49 -10.71
CA GLY A 223 2.58 4.42 -12.00
C GLY A 223 1.87 5.71 -12.42
N LEU A 224 2.37 6.88 -12.02
CA LEU A 224 1.75 8.16 -12.33
C LEU A 224 1.56 8.37 -13.85
N PRO A 225 0.32 8.61 -14.34
CA PRO A 225 0.09 9.01 -15.73
C PRO A 225 0.79 10.32 -16.08
N ALA A 226 1.00 10.61 -17.36
CA ALA A 226 1.59 11.89 -17.74
C ALA A 226 0.69 13.04 -17.25
N TRP A 227 1.31 14.09 -16.69
CA TRP A 227 0.57 15.22 -16.12
C TRP A 227 -0.41 15.86 -17.12
N ARG A 228 -0.06 15.89 -18.41
CA ARG A 228 -0.92 16.38 -19.49
C ARG A 228 -2.26 15.62 -19.60
N ASP A 229 -2.25 14.31 -19.32
CA ASP A 229 -3.44 13.46 -19.43
C ASP A 229 -4.33 13.69 -18.21
N LEU A 230 -3.72 13.83 -17.02
CA LEU A 230 -4.42 14.22 -15.79
C LEU A 230 -5.05 15.62 -15.91
N LEU A 231 -4.35 16.60 -16.51
CA LEU A 231 -4.90 17.94 -16.74
C LEU A 231 -6.18 17.94 -17.57
N ARG A 232 -6.26 17.09 -18.60
CA ARG A 232 -7.47 16.97 -19.42
C ARG A 232 -8.66 16.50 -18.59
N VAL A 233 -8.44 15.54 -17.69
CA VAL A 233 -9.46 15.08 -16.75
C VAL A 233 -9.83 16.18 -15.76
N TYR A 234 -8.85 16.80 -15.10
CA TYR A 234 -9.13 17.81 -14.08
C TYR A 234 -9.87 19.04 -14.61
N ARG A 235 -9.54 19.52 -15.82
CA ARG A 235 -10.29 20.60 -16.49
C ARG A 235 -11.72 20.19 -16.81
N ARG A 236 -11.94 18.93 -17.22
CA ARG A 236 -13.29 18.38 -17.44
C ARG A 236 -14.10 18.36 -16.13
N LEU A 237 -13.49 17.91 -15.04
CA LEU A 237 -14.12 17.89 -13.71
C LEU A 237 -14.38 19.30 -13.18
N GLU A 238 -13.50 20.25 -13.47
CA GLU A 238 -13.71 21.67 -13.16
C GLU A 238 -14.90 22.26 -13.95
N MET A 239 -15.00 21.99 -15.25
CA MET A 239 -16.15 22.43 -16.05
C MET A 239 -17.48 21.83 -15.55
N ARG A 240 -17.44 20.64 -14.94
CA ARG A 240 -18.60 20.01 -14.27
C ARG A 240 -18.87 20.56 -12.86
N GLY A 241 -18.00 21.41 -12.33
CA GLY A 241 -18.09 21.94 -10.97
C GLY A 241 -17.68 20.95 -9.88
N GLU A 242 -17.16 19.77 -10.23
CA GLU A 242 -16.68 18.76 -9.28
C GLU A 242 -15.34 19.17 -8.65
N LEU A 243 -14.52 19.95 -9.36
CA LEU A 243 -13.26 20.50 -8.87
C LEU A 243 -13.23 22.02 -9.03
N ARG A 244 -12.32 22.67 -8.30
CA ARG A 244 -11.99 24.08 -8.45
C ARG A 244 -10.52 24.23 -8.82
N GLY A 245 -10.23 24.81 -9.98
CA GLY A 245 -8.89 25.20 -10.38
C GLY A 245 -8.46 26.51 -9.74
N GLY A 246 -7.15 26.67 -9.48
CA GLY A 246 -6.61 27.93 -8.99
C GLY A 246 -5.21 27.80 -8.40
N ARG A 247 -4.85 28.79 -7.57
CA ARG A 247 -3.64 28.80 -6.74
C ARG A 247 -4.05 28.53 -5.29
N ILE A 248 -3.97 27.28 -4.86
CA ILE A 248 -4.37 26.85 -3.52
C ILE A 248 -3.16 26.80 -2.58
N VAL A 249 -2.05 26.23 -3.06
CA VAL A 249 -0.79 26.07 -2.33
C VAL A 249 0.26 27.02 -2.89
N GLY A 250 0.82 27.87 -2.04
CA GLY A 250 1.90 28.80 -2.40
C GLY A 250 3.24 28.09 -2.64
N GLY A 251 4.13 28.70 -3.42
CA GLY A 251 5.46 28.16 -3.69
C GLY A 251 5.54 27.12 -4.82
N PHE A 252 4.41 26.77 -5.45
CA PHE A 252 4.35 25.81 -6.55
C PHE A 252 3.87 26.46 -7.84
N VAL A 253 4.48 26.03 -8.96
CA VAL A 253 4.15 26.50 -10.32
C VAL A 253 3.21 25.51 -10.99
N GLY A 254 2.37 25.99 -11.92
CA GLY A 254 1.45 25.17 -12.70
C GLY A 254 0.05 25.05 -12.10
N GLU A 255 -0.89 24.57 -12.89
CA GLU A 255 -2.30 24.44 -12.49
C GLU A 255 -2.46 23.53 -11.27
N GLN A 256 -3.34 23.94 -10.35
CA GLN A 256 -3.70 23.17 -9.16
C GLN A 256 -5.23 23.04 -9.13
N PHE A 257 -5.70 21.91 -8.63
CA PHE A 257 -7.12 21.60 -8.52
C PHE A 257 -7.43 21.14 -7.11
N ALA A 258 -8.58 21.52 -6.58
CA ALA A 258 -9.02 21.10 -5.26
C ALA A 258 -10.48 20.64 -5.29
N ALA A 259 -10.77 19.62 -4.49
CA ALA A 259 -12.14 19.26 -4.14
C ALA A 259 -12.79 20.42 -3.33
N PRO A 260 -14.08 20.73 -3.54
CA PRO A 260 -14.77 21.77 -2.78
C PRO A 260 -14.65 21.60 -1.26
N GLU A 261 -14.78 20.38 -0.76
CA GLU A 261 -14.71 20.03 0.67
C GLU A 261 -13.30 20.26 1.23
N ALA A 262 -12.27 20.06 0.40
CA ALA A 262 -10.88 20.35 0.79
C ALA A 262 -10.65 21.85 0.96
N LEU A 263 -11.23 22.69 0.07
CA LEU A 263 -11.15 24.14 0.20
C LEU A 263 -11.87 24.65 1.45
N GLU A 264 -13.04 24.09 1.76
CA GLU A 264 -13.77 24.40 2.98
C GLU A 264 -12.97 24.05 4.24
N SER A 265 -12.37 22.86 4.25
CA SER A 265 -11.50 22.40 5.33
C SER A 265 -10.29 23.32 5.53
N LEU A 266 -9.62 23.73 4.44
CA LEU A 266 -8.49 24.67 4.51
C LEU A 266 -8.92 26.06 5.03
N ARG A 267 -10.11 26.54 4.66
CA ARG A 267 -10.66 27.80 5.17
C ARG A 267 -11.08 27.72 6.64
N ALA A 268 -11.53 26.56 7.10
CA ALA A 268 -11.82 26.31 8.52
C ALA A 268 -10.53 26.33 9.34
N LEU A 269 -9.52 25.55 8.93
CA LEU A 269 -8.20 25.50 9.60
C LEU A 269 -7.53 26.87 9.68
N ARG A 270 -7.63 27.70 8.63
CA ARG A 270 -7.08 29.07 8.65
C ARG A 270 -7.73 29.96 9.72
N ARG A 271 -8.98 29.71 10.08
CA ARG A 271 -9.69 30.47 11.14
C ARG A 271 -9.31 30.03 12.54
N GLU A 272 -8.86 28.79 12.71
CA GLU A 272 -8.66 28.16 14.03
C GLU A 272 -7.33 28.48 14.72
N GLN A 273 -6.45 29.35 14.18
CA GLN A 273 -5.14 29.74 14.75
C GLN A 273 -4.40 28.60 15.51
N GLY A 274 -3.64 27.77 14.76
CA GLY A 274 -2.61 26.82 15.22
C GLY A 274 -2.69 26.34 16.67
N GLY A 275 -3.34 25.19 16.89
CA GLY A 275 -3.50 24.59 18.21
C GLY A 275 -2.25 23.88 18.77
N GLY A 276 -1.09 23.98 18.11
CA GLY A 276 0.12 23.25 18.49
C GLY A 276 -0.04 21.73 18.32
N GLN A 277 -0.94 21.30 17.44
CA GLN A 277 -1.30 19.89 17.32
C GLN A 277 -0.13 19.12 16.70
N THR A 278 0.38 18.13 17.43
CA THR A 278 1.40 17.23 16.91
C THR A 278 0.76 15.96 16.35
N VAL A 279 1.06 15.64 15.09
CA VAL A 279 0.64 14.40 14.43
C VAL A 279 1.88 13.63 13.99
N ARG A 280 1.93 12.35 14.35
CA ARG A 280 3.00 11.43 13.94
C ARG A 280 2.52 10.55 12.79
N VAL A 281 3.30 10.52 11.72
CA VAL A 281 3.00 9.79 10.48
C VAL A 281 4.13 8.82 10.17
N SER A 282 3.81 7.62 9.68
CA SER A 282 4.83 6.68 9.22
C SER A 282 5.56 7.21 7.99
N ALA A 283 6.87 6.97 7.86
CA ALA A 283 7.62 7.46 6.71
C ALA A 283 7.18 6.81 5.38
N VAL A 284 6.56 5.62 5.43
CA VAL A 284 6.00 4.92 4.26
C VAL A 284 4.56 5.33 3.92
N ASP A 285 4.00 6.27 4.69
CA ASP A 285 2.65 6.79 4.47
C ASP A 285 2.64 7.81 3.31
N PRO A 286 1.56 7.89 2.50
CA PRO A 286 1.43 8.92 1.46
C PRO A 286 1.48 10.36 1.99
N LEU A 287 1.20 10.57 3.28
CA LEU A 287 1.31 11.88 3.92
C LEU A 287 2.75 12.25 4.33
N ASN A 288 3.75 11.41 4.04
CA ASN A 288 5.15 11.84 4.09
C ASN A 288 5.45 12.73 2.87
N LEU A 289 5.22 14.03 3.03
CA LEU A 289 5.40 15.05 1.99
C LEU A 289 6.58 15.99 2.29
N VAL A 290 7.45 15.61 3.24
CA VAL A 290 8.65 16.38 3.58
C VAL A 290 9.61 16.44 2.39
N GLY A 291 10.07 17.65 2.06
CA GLY A 291 10.89 17.90 0.88
C GLY A 291 10.11 17.84 -0.44
N ILE A 292 8.77 17.84 -0.36
CA ILE A 292 7.85 18.05 -1.48
C ILE A 292 7.07 19.34 -1.22
N ILE A 293 6.21 19.34 -0.19
CA ILE A 293 5.38 20.50 0.16
C ILE A 293 6.07 21.42 1.16
N THR A 294 6.87 20.84 2.07
CA THR A 294 7.61 21.60 3.08
C THR A 294 9.09 21.66 2.72
N PRO A 295 9.77 22.78 3.01
CA PRO A 295 11.22 22.89 2.86
C PRO A 295 11.96 21.82 3.66
N GLY A 296 13.16 21.45 3.21
CA GLY A 296 14.06 20.51 3.89
C GLY A 296 14.34 19.23 3.11
N PRO A 297 15.25 18.38 3.62
CA PRO A 297 15.61 17.12 2.98
C PRO A 297 14.44 16.14 3.00
N ARG A 298 14.28 15.38 1.92
CA ARG A 298 13.23 14.34 1.83
C ARG A 298 13.48 13.26 2.87
N VAL A 299 12.43 12.88 3.59
CA VAL A 299 12.46 11.73 4.49
C VAL A 299 12.21 10.45 3.67
N PRO A 300 13.16 9.49 3.64
CA PRO A 300 13.00 8.23 2.91
C PRO A 300 11.84 7.39 3.46
N ALA A 301 11.11 6.72 2.56
CA ALA A 301 10.01 5.82 2.91
C ALA A 301 10.54 4.47 3.43
N VAL A 302 11.05 4.46 4.66
CA VAL A 302 11.61 3.27 5.32
C VAL A 302 10.68 2.77 6.42
N LEU A 303 10.43 1.46 6.42
CA LEU A 303 9.58 0.81 7.42
C LEU A 303 10.10 1.08 8.85
N GLY A 304 9.25 1.64 9.71
CA GLY A 304 9.57 1.94 11.11
C GLY A 304 10.13 3.35 11.35
N HIS A 305 10.45 4.10 10.30
CA HIS A 305 10.73 5.54 10.41
C HIS A 305 9.42 6.33 10.50
N HIS A 306 9.48 7.53 11.07
CA HIS A 306 8.32 8.38 11.26
C HIS A 306 8.68 9.85 11.00
N VAL A 307 7.65 10.64 10.73
CA VAL A 307 7.71 12.11 10.64
C VAL A 307 6.71 12.66 11.64
N GLU A 308 7.15 13.61 12.47
CA GLU A 308 6.27 14.35 13.36
C GLU A 308 5.98 15.72 12.73
N TYR A 309 4.71 16.08 12.66
CA TYR A 309 4.25 17.38 12.18
C TYR A 309 3.64 18.16 13.34
N ARG A 310 3.99 19.43 13.51
CA ARG A 310 3.30 20.38 14.37
C ARG A 310 2.57 21.38 13.50
N ASP A 311 1.23 21.39 13.60
CA ASP A 311 0.36 22.24 12.77
C ASP A 311 0.69 22.14 11.26
N GLY A 312 1.04 20.93 10.80
CA GLY A 312 1.39 20.65 9.41
C GLY A 312 2.86 20.91 9.01
N VAL A 313 3.68 21.47 9.90
CA VAL A 313 5.12 21.70 9.66
C VAL A 313 5.93 20.55 10.27
N PRO A 314 6.82 19.88 9.50
CA PRO A 314 7.63 18.80 10.04
C PRO A 314 8.59 19.31 11.11
N ILE A 315 8.66 18.61 12.23
CA ILE A 315 9.63 18.85 13.29
C ILE A 315 10.86 17.99 12.97
N PRO A 316 12.08 18.55 12.96
CA PRO A 316 13.30 17.75 12.85
C PRO A 316 13.33 16.69 13.95
N GLU A 317 13.61 15.42 13.61
CA GLU A 317 13.93 14.43 14.64
C GLU A 317 15.17 14.95 15.40
N GLU A 318 15.02 15.24 16.70
CA GLU A 318 16.20 15.33 17.56
C GLU A 318 16.95 14.00 17.43
N PRO A 319 18.25 14.01 17.11
CA PRO A 319 19.01 12.78 16.98
C PRO A 319 18.89 12.05 18.31
N ARG A 320 18.14 10.94 18.33
CA ARG A 320 18.03 10.07 19.50
C ARG A 320 19.44 9.77 19.94
N GLY A 321 19.86 10.39 21.05
CA GLY A 321 21.16 10.22 21.62
C GLY A 321 21.46 8.73 21.63
N ARG A 322 22.50 8.35 20.88
CA ARG A 322 23.08 7.01 20.90
C ARG A 322 23.26 6.72 22.39
N ARG A 323 22.39 5.90 22.99
CA ARG A 323 22.60 5.39 24.34
C ARG A 323 23.84 4.51 24.23
N VAL A 324 25.01 5.14 24.30
CA VAL A 324 26.27 4.48 24.57
C VAL A 324 26.03 3.80 25.90
N ARG A 325 25.87 2.47 25.88
CA ARG A 325 26.00 1.67 27.09
C ARG A 325 27.37 2.04 27.65
N ALA A 326 27.39 2.84 28.71
CA ALA A 326 28.58 3.05 29.49
C ALA A 326 28.99 1.68 30.03
N THR A 327 30.01 1.08 29.43
CA THR A 327 30.74 -0.04 30.02
C THR A 327 31.34 0.46 31.32
N PRO A 328 31.08 -0.18 32.47
CA PRO A 328 31.70 0.24 33.71
C PRO A 328 33.20 -0.02 33.61
N ARG A 329 34.00 1.04 33.62
CA ARG A 329 35.45 0.95 33.78
C ARG A 329 35.72 0.28 35.13
N LYS A 330 36.23 -0.96 35.09
CA LYS A 330 36.86 -1.60 36.25
C LYS A 330 38.01 -0.70 36.71
N ARG A 331 37.92 -0.23 37.95
CA ARG A 331 39.06 0.35 38.67
C ARG A 331 40.13 -0.73 38.80
N ARG A 332 41.36 -0.41 38.39
CA ARG A 332 42.59 -1.02 38.89
C ARG A 332 43.40 0.10 39.50
#